data_AF-A0A849WYT0-F1
#
_entry.id   AF-A0A849WYT0-F1
#
_cell.length_a   1.000
_cell.length_b   1.000
_cell.length_c   1.000
_cell.angle_alpha   90.00
_cell.angle_beta   90.00
_cell.angle_gamma   90.00
#
_symmetry.space_group_name_H-M   'P 1'
#
loop_
_entity.id
_entity.type
_entity.pdbx_description
1 polymer ?
#
loop_
_entity_poly.entity_id
_entity_poly.type
_entity_poly.pdbx_seq_one_letter_code
_entity_poly.pdbx_strand_id
1 'polypeptide(L)' 'VYAGTTPLSPVDVAEAVLWCLHRPPHVNVQEILLMPTDQASPRDVHRRAP' A
#
# COMPACT_ATOMS: atom_id res chain seq x y z
N VAL A 1 4.71 -11.46 13.19
CA VAL A 1 4.89 -10.07 12.73
C VAL A 1 3.55 -9.37 12.48
N TYR A 2 2.69 -9.89 11.60
CA TYR A 2 1.43 -9.24 11.18
C TYR A 2 0.18 -9.52 12.06
N ALA A 3 0.33 -10.20 13.19
CA ALA A 3 -0.81 -10.51 14.05
C ALA A 3 -1.51 -9.21 14.51
N GLY A 4 -2.83 -9.17 14.40
CA GLY A 4 -3.65 -8.00 14.73
C GLY A 4 -3.63 -6.88 13.69
N THR A 5 -3.12 -7.12 12.47
CA THR A 5 -3.10 -6.13 11.38
C THR A 5 -3.78 -6.67 10.14
N THR A 6 -4.22 -5.77 9.26
CA THR A 6 -4.56 -6.07 7.87
C THR A 6 -3.43 -5.50 7.01
N PRO A 7 -2.38 -6.30 6.73
CA PRO A 7 -1.27 -5.83 5.91
C PRO A 7 -1.69 -5.71 4.44
N LEU A 8 -0.87 -5.02 3.65
CA LEU A 8 -1.01 -5.10 2.20
C LEU A 8 -0.80 -6.53 1.73
N SER A 9 -1.62 -6.94 0.77
CA SER A 9 -1.48 -8.17 0.02
C SER A 9 -0.73 -7.93 -1.30
N PRO A 10 -0.25 -8.99 -1.97
CA PRO A 10 0.33 -8.85 -3.31
C PRO A 10 -0.63 -8.22 -4.33
N VAL A 11 -1.95 -8.41 -4.16
CA VAL A 11 -2.98 -7.87 -5.06
C VAL A 11 -3.02 -6.34 -4.96
N ASP A 12 -2.90 -5.78 -3.76
CA ASP A 12 -2.93 -4.32 -3.56
C ASP A 12 -1.77 -3.62 -4.29
N VAL A 13 -0.58 -4.24 -4.27
CA VAL A 13 0.59 -3.75 -5.00
C VAL A 13 0.41 -3.90 -6.51
N ALA A 14 -0.13 -5.04 -6.97
CA ALA A 14 -0.38 -5.28 -8.38
C ALA A 14 -1.38 -4.27 -8.97
N GLU A 15 -2.44 -3.93 -8.24
CA GLU A 15 -3.42 -2.91 -8.63
C GLU A 15 -2.79 -1.51 -8.72
N ALA A 16 -1.92 -1.14 -7.78
CA ALA A 16 -1.20 0.14 -7.85
C ALA A 16 -0.29 0.22 -9.10
N VAL A 17 0.41 -0.86 -9.44
CA VAL A 17 1.21 -0.96 -10.66
C VAL A 17 0.31 -0.86 -11.90
N LEU A 18 -0.79 -1.61 -11.93
CA LEU A 18 -1.74 -1.59 -13.03
C LEU A 18 -2.31 -0.20 -13.24
N TRP A 19 -2.65 0.51 -12.17
CA TRP A 19 -3.11 1.89 -12.22
C TRP A 19 -2.08 2.82 -12.88
N CYS A 20 -0.79 2.68 -12.54
CA CYS A 20 0.31 3.44 -13.16
C CYS A 20 0.39 3.21 -14.66
N LEU A 21 0.25 1.95 -15.10
CA LEU A 21 0.33 1.59 -16.51
C LEU A 21 -0.82 2.17 -17.35
N HIS A 22 -1.96 2.47 -16.72
CA HIS A 22 -3.14 3.03 -17.39
C HIS A 22 -3.19 4.56 -17.38
N ARG A 23 -2.12 5.25 -16.96
CA ARG A 23 -2.09 6.71 -17.03
C ARG A 23 -2.03 7.19 -18.49
N PRO A 24 -2.64 8.34 -18.84
CA PRO A 24 -2.48 8.94 -20.17
C PRO A 24 -1.00 9.20 -20.50
N PRO A 25 -0.60 9.25 -21.79
CA PRO A 25 0.82 9.39 -22.17
C PRO A 25 1.58 10.60 -21.62
N HIS A 26 0.88 11.66 -21.21
CA HIS A 26 1.48 12.88 -20.63
C HIS A 26 1.64 12.82 -19.10
N VAL A 27 1.18 11.74 -18.47
CA VAL A 27 1.24 11.55 -17.01
C VAL A 27 2.35 10.57 -16.69
N ASN A 28 3.21 10.96 -15.77
CA ASN A 28 4.32 10.15 -15.31
C ASN A 28 4.27 10.04 -13.77
N VAL A 29 4.26 8.82 -13.26
CA VAL A 29 4.22 8.53 -11.82
C VAL A 29 5.64 8.26 -11.35
N GLN A 30 6.21 9.22 -10.62
CA GLN A 30 7.59 9.11 -10.14
C GLN A 30 7.73 8.21 -8.91
N GLU A 31 6.76 8.27 -7.99
CA GLU A 31 6.78 7.52 -6.74
C GLU A 31 5.36 7.22 -6.27
N ILE A 32 5.18 6.05 -5.66
CA ILE A 32 3.99 5.71 -4.86
C ILE A 32 4.47 5.16 -3.53
N LEU A 33 4.09 5.84 -2.44
CA LEU A 33 4.17 5.29 -1.10
C LEU A 33 2.83 4.62 -0.76
N LEU A 34 2.82 3.29 -0.74
CA LEU A 34 1.64 2.49 -0.40
C LEU A 34 1.87 1.81 0.95
N MET A 35 0.96 2.04 1.89
CA MET A 35 1.02 1.53 3.27
C MET A 35 -0.36 1.00 3.67
N PRO A 36 -0.46 -0.07 4.46
CA PRO A 36 -1.75 -0.46 5.04
C PRO A 36 -2.19 0.60 6.05
N THR A 37 -3.48 0.81 6.23
CA THR A 37 -4.03 1.81 7.17
C THR A 37 -3.63 1.57 8.62
N ASP A 38 -3.30 0.32 8.97
CA ASP A 38 -2.76 -0.05 10.27
C ASP A 38 -1.31 0.40 10.50
N GLN A 39 -0.64 0.95 9.49
CA GLN A 39 0.76 1.33 9.57
C GLN A 39 0.98 2.76 9.06
N ALA A 40 1.30 3.67 9.99
CA ALA A 40 1.62 5.05 9.65
C ALA A 40 3.12 5.25 9.33
N SER A 41 3.99 4.38 9.86
CA SER A 41 5.44 4.42 9.63
C SER A 41 6.06 3.04 9.85
N PRO A 42 7.35 2.82 9.55
CA PRO A 42 8.03 1.57 9.87
C PRO A 42 7.99 1.20 11.37
N ARG A 43 7.80 2.18 12.27
CA ARG A 43 7.74 1.97 13.71
C ARG A 43 6.30 1.98 14.25
N ASP A 44 5.42 2.75 13.63
CA ASP A 44 4.07 3.00 14.14
C ASP A 44 3.07 2.04 13.47
N VAL A 45 2.74 0.96 14.19
CA VAL A 45 1.80 -0.08 13.74
C VAL A 45 0.67 -0.22 14.76
N HIS A 46 -0.55 0.12 14.34
CA HIS A 46 -1.76 -0.18 15.07
C HIS A 46 -2.07 -1.67 14.96
N ARG A 47 -2.23 -2.34 16.10
CA ARG A 47 -2.72 -3.72 16.16
C ARG A 47 -4.11 -3.71 16.76
N ARG A 48 -5.09 -4.16 15.99
CA ARG A 48 -6.47 -4.32 16.43
C ARG A 48 -6.52 -5.39 17.53
N ALA A 49 -7.24 -5.09 18.60
CA ALA A 49 -7.61 -6.12 19.56
C ALA A 49 -8.49 -7.18 18.86
N PRO A 50 -8.44 -8.45 19.29
CA PRO A 50 -9.38 -9.47 18.81
C PRO A 50 -10.83 -9.10 19.10
#